data_AF-A0A6N8BC31-F1
#
_entry.id   AF-A0A6N8BC31-F1
#
_cell.length_a   1.000
_cell.length_b   1.000
_cell.length_c   1.000
_cell.angle_alpha   90.00
_cell.angle_beta   90.00
_cell.angle_gamma   90.00
#
_symmetry.space_group_name_H-M   'P 1'
#
loop_
_entity.id
_entity.type
_entity.pdbx_description
1 polymer ?
#
loop_
_entity_poly.entity_id
_entity_poly.type
_entity_poly.pdbx_seq_one_letter_code
_entity_poly.pdbx_strand_id
1 'polypeptide(L)'
;MNYRKKLIEVALPLDAINDASVYDKMPGIGSHPKNIHHWWARLPLPCARAILFASLIDDPSSDPAFKNQPEAVQDKERERLFSIIRLMMQKQMHKHPEIYEEAYSEIVRSCQGKLPIVVDPFCGGGSIPIEAQRLGLEVFATDINPVAVLTNKALIEILPEFSDHPPVNPETTGNKLNQRSWSRAQGFANDVQYYGNWMLTQAKKRLGHLYPKIKLPESYGGSEVNVIAWRWARTVKCPNPVCGAEMPLVRSFALATKKGKKARIATSIDRTKQPPIVNFEVKIDEGKPQEGTINRKGATCICCGTPVPLSYIRSEGMAGRISAKLMAIIAEGHRRKLYLSPTDEHESIASDIKIGDTLGTNLPEKALGFRTQPYGLVKHSDLFTPRQLLTLTTFSELVMEAHAHILKDARTMWKRPTKEDLPLYQGGNGPNAYADAIALFLAFAISRLADYNCALSMWKPSCPLAHNYLHNHGVFFHN
;
A
#
# COMPACT_ATOMS: atom_id res chain seq x y z
N MET A 1 -8.12 45.72 12.97
CA MET A 1 -7.11 45.51 11.91
C MET A 1 -7.75 45.85 10.59
N ASN A 2 -7.12 46.68 9.75
CA ASN A 2 -7.58 46.84 8.37
C ASN A 2 -7.32 45.52 7.65
N TYR A 3 -8.38 44.97 7.07
CA TYR A 3 -8.34 43.78 6.24
C TYR A 3 -7.32 43.96 5.10
N ARG A 4 -6.46 42.96 4.89
CA ARG A 4 -5.58 42.90 3.72
C ARG A 4 -6.04 41.75 2.84
N LYS A 5 -6.42 42.08 1.61
CA LYS A 5 -6.81 41.08 0.62
C LYS A 5 -5.63 40.16 0.36
N LYS A 6 -5.86 38.85 0.41
CA LYS A 6 -4.87 37.80 0.16
C LYS A 6 -4.90 37.36 -1.31
N LEU A 7 -3.79 36.79 -1.76
CA LEU A 7 -3.65 36.28 -3.12
C LEU A 7 -4.66 35.16 -3.44
N ILE A 8 -5.09 34.39 -2.42
CA ILE A 8 -6.12 33.35 -2.57
C ILE A 8 -7.52 33.91 -2.90
N GLU A 9 -7.76 35.21 -2.64
CA GLU A 9 -9.06 35.86 -2.88
C GLU A 9 -9.16 36.50 -4.27
N VAL A 10 -8.13 36.37 -5.09
CA VAL A 10 -8.08 36.83 -6.47
C VAL A 10 -7.83 35.65 -7.41
N ALA A 11 -7.48 35.92 -8.67
CA ALA A 11 -7.08 34.86 -9.60
C ALA A 11 -5.86 34.10 -9.06
N LEU A 12 -5.77 32.81 -9.38
CA LEU A 12 -4.59 31.98 -9.18
C LEU A 12 -4.25 31.29 -10.50
N PRO A 13 -3.01 30.84 -10.74
CA PRO A 13 -2.65 30.08 -11.94
C PRO A 13 -3.21 28.64 -11.88
N LEU A 14 -4.54 28.51 -11.99
CA LEU A 14 -5.28 27.27 -11.77
C LEU A 14 -4.87 26.17 -12.74
N ASP A 15 -4.55 26.49 -14.00
CA ASP A 15 -4.11 25.50 -14.98
C ASP A 15 -2.83 24.78 -14.51
N ALA A 16 -1.85 25.54 -14.02
CA ALA A 16 -0.61 24.98 -13.49
C ALA A 16 -0.83 24.12 -12.23
N ILE A 17 -1.73 24.58 -11.34
CA ILE A 17 -2.08 23.84 -10.11
C ILE A 17 -2.81 22.54 -10.45
N ASN A 18 -3.74 22.58 -11.41
CA ASN A 18 -4.52 21.44 -11.85
C ASN A 18 -3.62 20.39 -12.54
N ASP A 19 -2.77 20.81 -13.47
CA ASP A 19 -1.84 19.91 -14.17
C ASP A 19 -0.87 19.22 -13.21
N ALA A 20 -0.30 19.96 -12.27
CA ALA A 20 0.57 19.39 -11.24
C ALA A 20 -0.19 18.45 -10.31
N SER A 21 -1.43 18.77 -9.95
CA SER A 21 -2.28 17.91 -9.11
C SER A 21 -2.69 16.61 -9.81
N VAL A 22 -2.90 16.64 -11.13
CA VAL A 22 -3.12 15.43 -11.94
C VAL A 22 -1.87 14.56 -11.93
N TYR A 23 -0.69 15.15 -12.18
CA TYR A 23 0.58 14.43 -12.12
C TYR A 23 0.83 13.82 -10.73
N ASP A 24 0.59 14.57 -9.65
CA ASP A 24 0.76 14.12 -8.26
C ASP A 24 -0.08 12.86 -7.94
N LYS A 25 -1.27 12.75 -8.55
CA LYS A 25 -2.15 11.60 -8.42
C LYS A 25 -1.74 10.39 -9.26
N MET A 26 -0.93 10.57 -10.31
CA MET A 26 -0.55 9.47 -11.20
C MET A 26 0.18 8.33 -10.46
N PRO A 27 -0.05 7.06 -10.83
CA PRO A 27 0.80 5.96 -10.41
C PRO A 27 2.22 6.10 -10.94
N GLY A 28 3.18 5.52 -10.22
CA GLY A 28 4.52 5.30 -10.76
C GLY A 28 5.34 6.57 -10.95
N ILE A 29 4.95 7.71 -10.38
CA ILE A 29 5.73 8.97 -10.40
C ILE A 29 7.03 8.91 -9.57
N GLY A 30 7.39 7.73 -9.06
CA GLY A 30 8.58 7.51 -8.25
C GLY A 30 8.39 7.91 -6.79
N SER A 31 9.45 8.43 -6.18
CA SER A 31 9.52 8.81 -4.77
C SER A 31 8.48 9.87 -4.41
N HIS A 32 7.55 9.51 -3.52
CA HIS A 32 6.47 10.38 -3.09
C HIS A 32 6.05 10.04 -1.66
N PRO A 33 5.69 11.02 -0.80
CA PRO A 33 5.20 10.75 0.56
C PRO A 33 4.03 9.77 0.64
N LYS A 34 3.23 9.65 -0.43
CA LYS A 34 2.12 8.67 -0.55
C LYS A 34 2.58 7.22 -0.57
N ASN A 35 3.87 6.99 -0.79
CA ASN A 35 4.46 5.65 -0.83
C ASN A 35 4.94 5.20 0.55
N ILE A 36 5.04 6.08 1.56
CA ILE A 36 5.37 5.65 2.93
C ILE A 36 4.19 4.86 3.51
N HIS A 37 3.02 5.50 3.53
CA HIS A 37 1.74 4.85 3.81
C HIS A 37 0.65 5.48 2.95
N HIS A 38 -0.29 4.66 2.47
CA HIS A 38 -1.39 5.15 1.66
C HIS A 38 -2.46 5.82 2.53
N TRP A 39 -3.06 6.90 2.03
CA TRP A 39 -4.24 7.54 2.63
C TRP A 39 -5.23 7.91 1.52
N TRP A 40 -6.48 7.48 1.66
CA TRP A 40 -7.48 7.49 0.60
C TRP A 40 -7.99 8.88 0.22
N ALA A 41 -8.01 9.82 1.18
CA ALA A 41 -8.51 11.18 0.97
C ALA A 41 -7.38 12.22 0.91
N ARG A 42 -6.23 11.86 0.34
CA ARG A 42 -5.06 12.75 0.32
C ARG A 42 -5.25 13.89 -0.69
N LEU A 43 -5.22 15.14 -0.20
CA LEU A 43 -5.14 16.33 -1.03
C LEU A 43 -3.81 16.32 -1.82
N PRO A 44 -3.77 16.64 -3.13
CA PRO A 44 -2.52 16.75 -3.88
C PRO A 44 -1.56 17.75 -3.22
N LEU A 45 -0.28 17.39 -3.11
CA LEU A 45 0.73 18.27 -2.52
C LEU A 45 0.83 19.64 -3.24
N PRO A 46 0.77 19.71 -4.60
CA PRO A 46 0.80 21.00 -5.29
C PRO A 46 -0.36 21.92 -4.89
N CYS A 47 -1.56 21.36 -4.73
CA CYS A 47 -2.73 22.12 -4.30
C CYS A 47 -2.57 22.64 -2.86
N ALA A 48 -2.14 21.78 -1.92
CA ALA A 48 -1.87 22.18 -0.54
C ALA A 48 -0.84 23.32 -0.46
N ARG A 49 0.27 23.19 -1.19
CA ARG A 49 1.34 24.19 -1.26
C ARG A 49 0.85 25.54 -1.81
N ALA A 50 0.08 25.52 -2.90
CA ALA A 50 -0.45 26.73 -3.53
C ALA A 50 -1.44 27.46 -2.58
N ILE A 51 -2.34 26.72 -1.92
CA ILE A 51 -3.31 27.28 -0.98
C ILE A 51 -2.60 27.91 0.22
N LEU A 52 -1.62 27.20 0.80
CA LEU A 52 -0.84 27.71 1.94
C LEU A 52 -0.14 29.01 1.58
N PHE A 53 0.60 29.04 0.47
CA PHE A 53 1.27 30.25 0.01
C PHE A 53 0.28 31.39 -0.24
N ALA A 54 -0.75 31.16 -1.07
CA ALA A 54 -1.70 32.19 -1.47
C ALA A 54 -2.54 32.74 -0.29
N SER A 55 -2.73 31.96 0.78
CA SER A 55 -3.42 32.40 1.99
C SER A 55 -2.58 33.36 2.84
N LEU A 56 -1.26 33.29 2.71
CA LEU A 56 -0.32 34.10 3.50
C LEU A 56 0.08 35.38 2.78
N ILE A 57 0.20 35.34 1.45
CA ILE A 57 0.64 36.47 0.65
C ILE A 57 -0.49 37.49 0.46
N ASP A 58 -0.22 38.75 0.82
CA ASP A 58 -1.08 39.90 0.51
C ASP A 58 -1.12 40.13 -1.02
N ASP A 59 -2.32 40.36 -1.57
CA ASP A 59 -2.45 40.83 -2.96
C ASP A 59 -1.84 42.24 -3.07
N PRO A 60 -1.14 42.57 -4.18
CA PRO A 60 -0.52 43.89 -4.36
C PRO A 60 -1.46 45.09 -4.19
N SER A 61 -2.78 44.92 -4.38
CA SER A 61 -3.79 45.96 -4.12
C SER A 61 -3.95 46.33 -2.64
N SER A 62 -3.54 45.44 -1.73
CA SER A 62 -3.62 45.61 -0.28
C SER A 62 -2.26 45.62 0.41
N ASP A 63 -1.19 45.22 -0.27
CA ASP A 63 0.18 45.22 0.25
C ASP A 63 0.66 46.68 0.50
N PRO A 64 1.18 47.02 1.69
CA PRO A 64 1.67 48.37 2.00
C PRO A 64 2.70 48.93 1.02
N ALA A 65 3.52 48.08 0.39
CA ALA A 65 4.53 48.49 -0.59
C ALA A 65 3.95 48.80 -1.97
N PHE A 66 2.78 48.23 -2.31
CA PHE A 66 2.22 48.27 -3.67
C PHE A 66 0.84 48.93 -3.77
N LYS A 67 0.05 49.01 -2.70
CA LYS A 67 -1.34 49.50 -2.71
C LYS A 67 -1.51 50.92 -3.26
N ASN A 68 -0.48 51.76 -3.13
CA ASN A 68 -0.48 53.15 -3.60
C ASN A 68 0.21 53.30 -4.98
N GLN A 69 0.66 52.20 -5.58
CA GLN A 69 1.29 52.18 -6.90
C GLN A 69 0.23 52.05 -8.01
N PRO A 70 0.54 52.46 -9.25
CA PRO A 70 -0.36 52.26 -10.39
C PRO A 70 -0.74 50.79 -10.61
N GLU A 71 -1.93 50.55 -11.17
CA GLU A 71 -2.47 49.20 -11.43
C GLU A 71 -1.48 48.32 -12.22
N ALA A 72 -0.84 48.86 -13.26
CA ALA A 72 0.17 48.13 -14.05
C ALA A 72 1.37 47.63 -13.20
N VAL A 73 1.74 48.33 -12.13
CA VAL A 73 2.80 47.90 -11.20
C VAL A 73 2.28 46.79 -10.28
N GLN A 74 1.04 46.92 -9.79
CA GLN A 74 0.37 45.90 -8.99
C GLN A 74 0.20 44.60 -9.78
N ASP A 75 -0.17 44.68 -11.06
CA ASP A 75 -0.34 43.54 -11.96
C ASP A 75 0.99 42.83 -12.24
N LYS A 76 2.06 43.60 -12.47
CA LYS A 76 3.40 43.04 -12.64
C LYS A 76 3.87 42.30 -11.39
N GLU A 77 3.63 42.86 -10.21
CA GLU A 77 3.96 42.21 -8.95
C GLU A 77 3.10 40.95 -8.73
N ARG A 78 1.80 41.01 -9.06
CA ARG A 78 0.91 39.86 -8.96
C ARG A 78 1.39 38.72 -9.87
N GLU A 79 1.84 39.02 -11.08
CA GLU A 79 2.41 38.00 -11.96
C GLU A 79 3.75 37.45 -11.47
N ARG A 80 4.57 38.25 -10.77
CA ARG A 80 5.76 37.72 -10.08
C ARG A 80 5.35 36.69 -9.01
N LEU A 81 4.33 37.01 -8.21
CA LEU A 81 3.79 36.09 -7.18
C LEU A 81 3.19 34.82 -7.81
N PHE A 82 2.45 34.94 -8.92
CA PHE A 82 1.96 33.78 -9.67
C PHE A 82 3.10 32.96 -10.27
N SER A 83 4.19 33.59 -10.68
CA SER A 83 5.38 32.89 -11.15
C SER A 83 6.00 32.01 -10.06
N ILE A 84 6.06 32.48 -8.81
CA ILE A 84 6.48 31.65 -7.66
C ILE A 84 5.54 30.44 -7.49
N ILE A 85 4.21 30.64 -7.60
CA ILE A 85 3.25 29.52 -7.56
C ILE A 85 3.52 28.53 -8.69
N ARG A 86 3.74 28.99 -9.92
CA ARG A 86 4.05 28.11 -11.07
C ARG A 86 5.37 27.35 -10.87
N LEU A 87 6.41 27.99 -10.32
CA LEU A 87 7.67 27.32 -9.97
C LEU A 87 7.44 26.22 -8.93
N MET A 88 6.60 26.49 -7.93
CA MET A 88 6.20 25.51 -6.93
C MET A 88 5.37 24.34 -7.51
N MET A 89 4.87 24.40 -8.74
CA MET A 89 4.12 23.31 -9.39
C MET A 89 5.01 22.31 -10.15
N GLN A 90 6.34 22.47 -10.10
CA GLN A 90 7.28 21.58 -10.77
C GLN A 90 7.23 20.15 -10.23
N LYS A 91 7.67 19.19 -11.05
CA LYS A 91 7.78 17.78 -10.67
C LYS A 91 8.98 17.58 -9.75
N GLN A 92 8.90 16.61 -8.85
CA GLN A 92 10.01 16.25 -7.95
C GLN A 92 10.52 17.43 -7.10
N MET A 93 9.63 18.27 -6.57
CA MET A 93 9.96 19.44 -5.74
C MET A 93 11.00 19.22 -4.63
N HIS A 94 11.17 17.99 -4.11
CA HIS A 94 12.24 17.65 -3.17
C HIS A 94 13.67 17.84 -3.72
N LYS A 95 13.81 18.05 -5.03
CA LYS A 95 15.06 18.38 -5.73
C LYS A 95 15.26 19.89 -5.93
N HIS A 96 14.27 20.70 -5.57
CA HIS A 96 14.24 22.14 -5.81
C HIS A 96 14.14 22.93 -4.50
N PRO A 97 15.11 22.79 -3.57
CA PRO A 97 15.09 23.54 -2.31
C PRO A 97 15.10 25.06 -2.52
N GLU A 98 15.72 25.54 -3.61
CA GLU A 98 15.78 26.95 -3.99
C GLU A 98 14.40 27.58 -4.19
N ILE A 99 13.43 26.80 -4.69
CA ILE A 99 12.06 27.27 -4.92
C ILE A 99 11.32 27.41 -3.58
N TYR A 100 11.57 26.50 -2.63
CA TYR A 100 11.01 26.63 -1.27
C TYR A 100 11.61 27.83 -0.53
N GLU A 101 12.90 28.11 -0.72
CA GLU A 101 13.57 29.26 -0.12
C GLU A 101 13.04 30.60 -0.67
N GLU A 102 12.79 30.67 -1.99
CA GLU A 102 12.14 31.84 -2.61
C GLU A 102 10.72 32.05 -2.06
N ALA A 103 9.91 30.97 -1.99
CA ALA A 103 8.58 31.04 -1.43
C ALA A 103 8.57 31.42 0.06
N TYR A 104 9.49 30.87 0.85
CA TYR A 104 9.64 31.21 2.27
C TYR A 104 10.02 32.67 2.47
N SER A 105 10.94 33.20 1.66
CA SER A 105 11.36 34.61 1.71
C SER A 105 10.17 35.55 1.46
N GLU A 106 9.32 35.20 0.49
CA GLU A 106 8.10 35.94 0.20
C GLU A 106 7.07 35.87 1.34
N ILE A 107 6.91 34.69 1.95
CA ILE A 107 6.06 34.51 3.14
C ILE A 107 6.55 35.38 4.29
N VAL A 108 7.86 35.37 4.59
CA VAL A 108 8.47 36.19 5.66
C VAL A 108 8.23 37.68 5.41
N ARG A 109 8.41 38.14 4.16
CA ARG A 109 8.14 39.53 3.75
C ARG A 109 6.68 39.90 4.01
N SER A 110 5.75 39.11 3.49
CA SER A 110 4.31 39.41 3.59
C SER A 110 3.82 39.34 5.04
N CYS A 111 4.33 38.40 5.83
CA CYS A 111 4.01 38.26 7.25
C CYS A 111 4.82 39.20 8.17
N GLN A 112 5.65 40.09 7.61
CA GLN A 112 6.48 41.05 8.38
C GLN A 112 7.35 40.36 9.44
N GLY A 113 7.91 39.19 9.10
CA GLY A 113 8.72 38.37 10.00
C GLY A 113 7.95 37.62 11.09
N LYS A 114 6.62 37.81 11.20
CA LYS A 114 5.77 37.13 12.19
C LYS A 114 4.96 36.03 11.51
N LEU A 115 5.60 34.88 11.33
CA LEU A 115 4.99 33.72 10.67
C LEU A 115 3.82 33.18 11.53
N PRO A 116 2.68 32.83 10.91
CA PRO A 116 1.59 32.21 11.63
C PRO A 116 1.88 30.73 11.86
N ILE A 117 1.16 30.18 12.84
CA ILE A 117 1.09 28.74 13.08
C ILE A 117 -0.02 28.15 12.21
N VAL A 118 0.28 27.09 11.47
CA VAL A 118 -0.72 26.32 10.71
C VAL A 118 -1.33 25.25 11.61
N VAL A 119 -2.66 25.18 11.64
CA VAL A 119 -3.37 24.13 12.37
C VAL A 119 -4.27 23.37 11.38
N ASP A 120 -4.04 22.06 11.26
CA ASP A 120 -4.87 21.16 10.47
C ASP A 120 -5.54 20.13 11.39
N PRO A 121 -6.80 20.37 11.81
CA PRO A 121 -7.47 19.54 12.80
C PRO A 121 -7.99 18.19 12.24
N PHE A 122 -7.89 17.97 10.93
CA PHE A 122 -8.34 16.75 10.22
C PHE A 122 -7.34 16.37 9.13
N CYS A 123 -6.09 16.20 9.55
CA CYS A 123 -4.96 16.19 8.61
C CYS A 123 -4.91 14.99 7.67
N GLY A 124 -5.58 13.89 8.02
CA GLY A 124 -5.65 12.68 7.21
C GLY A 124 -4.29 12.23 6.72
N GLY A 125 -4.06 12.37 5.41
CA GLY A 125 -2.83 11.93 4.74
C GLY A 125 -1.61 12.85 4.93
N GLY A 126 -1.80 14.00 5.57
CA GLY A 126 -0.73 14.91 5.96
C GLY A 126 -0.22 15.85 4.88
N SER A 127 -1.01 16.11 3.83
CA SER A 127 -0.59 16.98 2.72
C SER A 127 -0.44 18.45 3.10
N ILE A 128 -1.34 19.01 3.92
CA ILE A 128 -1.21 20.38 4.39
C ILE A 128 -0.04 20.47 5.39
N PRO A 129 0.07 19.59 6.41
CA PRO A 129 1.19 19.67 7.35
C PRO A 129 2.57 19.53 6.73
N ILE A 130 2.75 18.58 5.81
CA ILE A 130 4.06 18.39 5.17
C ILE A 130 4.46 19.59 4.30
N GLU A 131 3.51 20.20 3.58
CA GLU A 131 3.82 21.36 2.73
C GLU A 131 3.98 22.64 3.57
N ALA A 132 3.24 22.78 4.68
CA ALA A 132 3.45 23.87 5.63
C ALA A 132 4.87 23.83 6.22
N GLN A 133 5.32 22.66 6.69
CA GLN A 133 6.69 22.48 7.20
C GLN A 133 7.74 22.78 6.12
N ARG A 134 7.53 22.33 4.88
CA ARG A 134 8.44 22.62 3.75
C ARG A 134 8.50 24.10 3.38
N LEU A 135 7.42 24.84 3.59
CA LEU A 135 7.34 26.29 3.44
C LEU A 135 7.85 27.03 4.69
N GLY A 136 8.48 26.35 5.65
CA GLY A 136 9.08 26.96 6.84
C GLY A 136 8.08 27.39 7.92
N LEU A 137 6.85 26.88 7.89
CA LEU A 137 5.81 27.20 8.87
C LEU A 137 5.80 26.20 10.02
N GLU A 138 5.53 26.70 11.23
CA GLU A 138 5.19 25.84 12.37
C GLU A 138 3.80 25.23 12.15
N VAL A 139 3.65 23.94 12.45
CA VAL A 139 2.41 23.22 12.17
C VAL A 139 1.99 22.29 13.31
N PHE A 140 0.70 22.33 13.62
CA PHE A 140 0.01 21.36 14.47
C PHE A 140 -1.02 20.60 13.62
N ALA A 141 -0.95 19.28 13.66
CA ALA A 141 -1.83 18.40 12.89
C ALA A 141 -2.49 17.40 13.82
N THR A 142 -3.82 17.26 13.74
CA THR A 142 -4.57 16.28 14.51
C THR A 142 -5.48 15.45 13.61
N ASP A 143 -5.78 14.24 14.03
CA ASP A 143 -6.78 13.39 13.41
C ASP A 143 -7.30 12.40 14.47
N ILE A 144 -8.55 11.95 14.33
CA ILE A 144 -9.09 10.90 15.20
C ILE A 144 -8.56 9.52 14.80
N ASN A 145 -8.13 9.35 13.54
CA ASN A 145 -7.63 8.09 13.02
C ASN A 145 -6.15 7.92 13.40
N PRO A 146 -5.77 6.89 14.17
CA PRO A 146 -4.39 6.69 14.59
C PRO A 146 -3.43 6.46 13.42
N VAL A 147 -3.89 5.89 12.30
CA VAL A 147 -3.06 5.70 11.10
C VAL A 147 -2.73 7.05 10.43
N ALA A 148 -3.67 7.99 10.41
CA ALA A 148 -3.42 9.35 9.95
C ALA A 148 -2.38 10.04 10.85
N VAL A 149 -2.57 9.97 12.17
CA VAL A 149 -1.64 10.54 13.16
C VAL A 149 -0.23 9.97 12.98
N LEU A 150 -0.08 8.64 12.91
CA LEU A 150 1.23 8.00 12.70
C LEU A 150 1.86 8.38 11.36
N THR A 151 1.07 8.47 10.29
CA THR A 151 1.58 8.90 8.97
C THR A 151 2.12 10.33 9.03
N ASN A 152 1.42 11.23 9.72
CA ASN A 152 1.87 12.61 9.90
C ASN A 152 3.12 12.65 10.78
N LYS A 153 3.13 12.00 11.95
CA LYS A 153 4.32 11.93 12.82
C LYS A 153 5.54 11.42 12.07
N ALA A 154 5.39 10.37 11.26
CA ALA A 154 6.47 9.86 10.43
C ALA A 154 7.03 10.90 9.46
N LEU A 155 6.15 11.67 8.81
CA LEU A 155 6.54 12.64 7.79
C LEU A 155 7.13 13.94 8.37
N ILE A 156 6.51 14.49 9.41
CA ILE A 156 6.79 15.86 9.89
C ILE A 156 7.51 15.93 11.24
N GLU A 157 7.57 14.86 12.03
CA GLU A 157 8.28 14.86 13.32
C GLU A 157 9.50 13.93 13.28
N ILE A 158 9.29 12.66 12.92
CA ILE A 158 10.28 11.59 13.05
C ILE A 158 11.41 11.72 12.02
N LEU A 159 11.07 11.90 10.74
CA LEU A 159 12.09 12.03 9.70
C LEU A 159 12.98 13.27 9.89
N PRO A 160 12.43 14.46 10.24
CA PRO A 160 13.25 15.61 10.58
C PRO A 160 14.17 15.38 11.79
N GLU A 161 13.68 14.78 12.89
CA GLU A 161 14.50 14.51 14.08
C GLU A 161 15.73 13.64 13.77
N PHE A 162 15.59 12.70 12.85
CA PHE A 162 16.67 11.77 12.48
C PHE A 162 17.38 12.13 11.16
N SER A 163 17.21 13.36 10.66
CA SER A 163 17.87 13.83 9.45
C SER A 163 19.38 14.03 9.65
N ASP A 164 20.14 13.89 8.57
CA ASP A 164 21.60 14.09 8.50
C ASP A 164 22.42 13.18 9.44
N HIS A 165 21.78 12.14 9.99
CA HIS A 165 22.44 11.14 10.81
C HIS A 165 22.92 9.94 9.97
N PRO A 166 24.10 9.38 10.30
CA PRO A 166 24.56 8.14 9.71
C PRO A 166 23.67 6.97 10.17
N PRO A 167 23.54 5.92 9.35
CA PRO A 167 22.85 4.70 9.75
C PRO A 167 23.59 3.98 10.88
N VAL A 168 22.87 3.16 11.64
CA VAL A 168 23.39 2.35 12.75
C VAL A 168 23.69 0.91 12.34
N ASN A 169 23.23 0.44 11.16
CA ASN A 169 23.48 -0.93 10.76
C ASN A 169 24.98 -1.27 10.65
N PRO A 170 25.37 -2.51 11.03
CA PRO A 170 26.77 -2.91 11.10
C PRO A 170 27.46 -3.00 9.72
N GLU A 171 26.71 -3.23 8.64
CA GLU A 171 27.27 -3.33 7.28
C GLU A 171 27.85 -1.99 6.82
N THR A 172 27.12 -0.91 7.06
CA THR A 172 27.50 0.43 6.62
C THR A 172 28.53 1.06 7.56
N THR A 173 28.43 0.78 8.86
CA THR A 173 29.30 1.36 9.88
C THR A 173 30.64 0.64 10.02
N GLY A 174 30.72 -0.66 9.71
CA GLY A 174 31.95 -1.44 9.73
C GLY A 174 32.90 -1.14 8.56
N ASN A 175 32.41 -0.50 7.50
CA ASN A 175 33.20 -0.23 6.30
C ASN A 175 33.76 1.20 6.31
N LYS A 176 35.01 1.35 6.77
CA LYS A 176 35.73 2.65 6.84
C LYS A 176 35.88 3.37 5.49
N LEU A 177 35.67 2.67 4.37
CA LEU A 177 35.69 3.25 3.02
C LEU A 177 34.37 3.95 2.64
N ASN A 178 33.29 3.75 3.41
CA ASN A 178 31.99 4.40 3.23
C ASN A 178 31.84 5.68 4.06
N GLN A 179 32.84 6.56 4.06
CA GLN A 179 32.72 7.93 4.60
C GLN A 179 31.86 8.81 3.68
N ARG A 180 30.64 8.36 3.42
CA ARG A 180 29.65 9.14 2.68
C ARG A 180 29.03 10.14 3.65
N SER A 181 28.90 11.40 3.22
CA SER A 181 28.04 12.35 3.92
C SER A 181 26.59 11.87 3.80
N TRP A 182 25.95 11.65 4.94
CA TRP A 182 24.54 11.31 5.00
C TRP A 182 23.76 12.61 5.08
N SER A 183 22.93 12.86 4.07
CA SER A 183 22.11 14.08 4.00
C SER A 183 20.64 13.72 4.12
N ARG A 184 19.87 14.56 4.81
CA ARG A 184 18.42 14.39 5.02
C ARG A 184 18.15 12.99 5.60
N ALA A 185 17.09 12.33 5.16
CA ALA A 185 16.72 10.99 5.59
C ALA A 185 17.54 9.83 4.98
N GLN A 186 18.71 10.07 4.35
CA GLN A 186 19.45 9.00 3.67
C GLN A 186 19.94 7.89 4.61
N GLY A 187 20.48 8.25 5.79
CA GLY A 187 20.92 7.25 6.76
C GLY A 187 19.74 6.45 7.32
N PHE A 188 18.67 7.15 7.69
CA PHE A 188 17.42 6.53 8.10
C PHE A 188 16.87 5.54 7.05
N ALA A 189 16.81 5.95 5.78
CA ALA A 189 16.33 5.09 4.69
C ALA A 189 17.24 3.87 4.48
N ASN A 190 18.56 4.02 4.68
CA ASN A 190 19.50 2.91 4.60
C ASN A 190 19.25 1.87 5.69
N ASP A 191 18.99 2.29 6.93
CA ASP A 191 18.60 1.37 8.01
C ASP A 191 17.26 0.70 7.76
N VAL A 192 16.22 1.44 7.33
CA VAL A 192 14.93 0.84 6.96
C VAL A 192 15.12 -0.25 5.90
N GLN A 193 15.98 -0.01 4.90
CA GLN A 193 16.30 -1.00 3.87
C GLN A 193 17.08 -2.20 4.44
N TYR A 194 18.10 -1.96 5.26
CA TYR A 194 18.92 -3.00 5.86
C TYR A 194 18.09 -3.95 6.74
N TYR A 195 17.37 -3.40 7.71
CA TYR A 195 16.56 -4.19 8.63
C TYR A 195 15.35 -4.82 7.92
N GLY A 196 14.80 -4.16 6.89
CA GLY A 196 13.80 -4.76 6.02
C GLY A 196 14.33 -5.99 5.25
N ASN A 197 15.56 -5.94 4.74
CA ASN A 197 16.21 -7.09 4.11
C ASN A 197 16.52 -8.21 5.11
N TRP A 198 16.92 -7.86 6.33
CA TRP A 198 17.07 -8.81 7.43
C TRP A 198 15.74 -9.52 7.72
N MET A 199 14.63 -8.77 7.85
CA MET A 199 13.30 -9.34 8.06
C MET A 199 12.89 -10.27 6.92
N LEU A 200 13.12 -9.86 5.67
CA LEU A 200 12.85 -10.71 4.49
C LEU A 200 13.63 -12.03 4.55
N THR A 201 14.90 -11.97 4.99
CA THR A 201 15.75 -13.15 5.14
C THR A 201 15.22 -14.09 6.21
N GLN A 202 14.79 -13.57 7.37
CA GLN A 202 14.19 -14.37 8.44
C GLN A 202 12.83 -14.94 8.03
N ALA A 203 11.99 -14.14 7.36
CA ALA A 203 10.71 -14.58 6.83
C ALA A 203 10.87 -15.75 5.85
N LYS A 204 11.86 -15.68 4.93
CA LYS A 204 12.17 -16.79 4.03
C LYS A 204 12.56 -18.07 4.77
N LYS A 205 13.33 -17.97 5.86
CA LYS A 205 13.69 -19.14 6.69
C LYS A 205 12.48 -19.75 7.38
N ARG A 206 11.59 -18.91 7.95
CA ARG A 206 10.41 -19.36 8.71
C ARG A 206 9.28 -19.87 7.82
N LEU A 207 9.06 -19.22 6.68
CA LEU A 207 7.88 -19.43 5.84
C LEU A 207 8.20 -20.12 4.51
N GLY A 208 9.46 -20.26 4.12
CA GLY A 208 9.85 -20.73 2.78
C GLY A 208 9.26 -22.09 2.41
N HIS A 209 9.08 -22.98 3.40
CA HIS A 209 8.45 -24.29 3.21
C HIS A 209 6.97 -24.20 2.76
N LEU A 210 6.28 -23.09 3.01
CA LEU A 210 4.90 -22.83 2.55
C LEU A 210 4.82 -22.36 1.10
N TYR A 211 5.97 -22.04 0.50
CA TYR A 211 6.11 -21.55 -0.86
C TYR A 211 7.04 -22.47 -1.65
N PRO A 212 6.68 -23.76 -1.80
CA PRO A 212 7.49 -24.70 -2.56
C PRO A 212 7.68 -24.22 -4.00
N LYS A 213 8.87 -24.49 -4.53
CA LYS A 213 9.14 -24.32 -5.95
C LYS A 213 8.40 -25.38 -6.75
N ILE A 214 8.21 -25.10 -8.03
CA ILE A 214 7.65 -26.08 -8.95
C ILE A 214 8.71 -26.47 -9.98
N LYS A 215 8.86 -27.78 -10.20
CA LYS A 215 9.67 -28.29 -11.29
C LYS A 215 8.92 -28.12 -12.59
N LEU A 216 9.52 -27.39 -13.53
CA LEU A 216 8.93 -27.19 -14.83
C LEU A 216 8.92 -28.51 -15.63
N PRO A 217 7.90 -28.72 -16.49
CA PRO A 217 7.95 -29.81 -17.46
C PRO A 217 9.21 -29.71 -18.34
N GLU A 218 9.67 -30.83 -18.92
CA GLU A 218 10.84 -30.84 -19.80
C GLU A 218 10.69 -29.89 -20.99
N SER A 219 9.47 -29.70 -21.49
CA SER A 219 9.14 -28.73 -22.54
C SER A 219 9.48 -27.27 -22.19
N TYR A 220 9.70 -26.98 -20.90
CA TYR A 220 10.12 -25.69 -20.37
C TYR A 220 11.54 -25.72 -19.77
N GLY A 221 12.30 -26.78 -20.00
CA GLY A 221 13.70 -26.91 -19.58
C GLY A 221 13.92 -27.61 -18.23
N GLY A 222 12.88 -28.14 -17.58
CA GLY A 222 13.03 -29.00 -16.40
C GLY A 222 13.50 -28.32 -15.11
N SER A 223 13.72 -27.01 -15.12
CA SER A 223 14.26 -26.25 -13.98
C SER A 223 13.23 -26.03 -12.88
N GLU A 224 13.70 -25.84 -11.66
CA GLU A 224 12.85 -25.39 -10.56
C GLU A 224 12.68 -23.88 -10.60
N VAL A 225 11.43 -23.43 -10.48
CA VAL A 225 11.08 -22.01 -10.45
C VAL A 225 10.18 -21.67 -9.28
N ASN A 226 10.20 -20.40 -8.90
CA ASN A 226 9.32 -19.89 -7.85
C ASN A 226 7.87 -19.86 -8.34
N VAL A 227 6.94 -20.22 -7.45
CA VAL A 227 5.52 -19.95 -7.65
C VAL A 227 5.22 -18.51 -7.26
N ILE A 228 4.60 -17.77 -8.16
CA ILE A 228 4.21 -16.37 -7.95
C ILE A 228 2.81 -16.30 -7.32
N ALA A 229 1.90 -17.16 -7.78
CA ALA A 229 0.51 -17.14 -7.33
C ALA A 229 -0.18 -18.49 -7.52
N TRP A 230 -1.21 -18.73 -6.71
CA TRP A 230 -2.14 -19.85 -6.84
C TRP A 230 -3.53 -19.33 -7.19
N ARG A 231 -4.21 -19.99 -8.12
CA ARG A 231 -5.60 -19.71 -8.47
C ARG A 231 -6.51 -20.74 -7.82
N TRP A 232 -7.33 -20.29 -6.89
CA TRP A 232 -8.27 -21.13 -6.14
C TRP A 232 -9.72 -20.85 -6.54
N ALA A 233 -10.56 -21.88 -6.53
CA ALA A 233 -12.01 -21.75 -6.53
C ALA A 233 -12.52 -21.96 -5.11
N ARG A 234 -13.47 -21.14 -4.65
CA ARG A 234 -14.31 -21.54 -3.51
C ARG A 234 -15.23 -22.66 -3.94
N THR A 235 -15.51 -23.64 -3.08
CA THR A 235 -16.39 -24.76 -3.38
C THR A 235 -17.52 -24.85 -2.36
N VAL A 236 -18.66 -25.39 -2.78
CA VAL A 236 -19.82 -25.69 -1.94
C VAL A 236 -20.39 -27.05 -2.37
N LYS A 237 -21.06 -27.78 -1.49
CA LYS A 237 -21.72 -29.02 -1.89
C LYS A 237 -22.93 -28.72 -2.78
N CYS A 238 -23.07 -29.47 -3.86
CA CYS A 238 -24.24 -29.41 -4.73
C CYS A 238 -25.50 -29.81 -3.93
N PRO A 239 -26.57 -29.01 -3.94
CA PRO A 239 -27.80 -29.31 -3.19
C PRO A 239 -28.58 -30.49 -3.79
N ASN A 240 -28.28 -30.91 -5.02
CA ASN A 240 -28.86 -32.10 -5.60
C ASN A 240 -28.29 -33.35 -4.89
N PRO A 241 -29.10 -34.12 -4.13
CA PRO A 241 -28.61 -35.25 -3.33
C PRO A 241 -27.98 -36.36 -4.16
N VAL A 242 -28.41 -36.54 -5.42
CA VAL A 242 -27.84 -37.52 -6.35
C VAL A 242 -26.45 -37.10 -6.80
N CYS A 243 -26.21 -35.79 -6.91
CA CYS A 243 -24.91 -35.26 -7.32
C CYS A 243 -23.95 -35.16 -6.13
N GLY A 244 -24.29 -34.37 -5.11
CA GLY A 244 -23.46 -34.17 -3.91
C GLY A 244 -22.04 -33.60 -4.15
N ALA A 245 -21.66 -33.31 -5.40
CA ALA A 245 -20.32 -32.88 -5.77
C ALA A 245 -19.93 -31.57 -5.10
N GLU A 246 -18.65 -31.43 -4.78
CA GLU A 246 -18.07 -30.13 -4.42
C GLU A 246 -17.98 -29.26 -5.66
N MET A 247 -19.01 -28.43 -5.88
CA MET A 247 -19.07 -27.59 -7.07
C MET A 247 -18.18 -26.36 -6.89
N PRO A 248 -17.24 -26.11 -7.82
CA PRO A 248 -16.41 -24.93 -7.77
C PRO A 248 -17.20 -23.70 -8.22
N LEU A 249 -17.06 -22.59 -7.49
CA LEU A 249 -17.66 -21.29 -7.77
C LEU A 249 -16.65 -20.42 -8.52
N VAL A 250 -16.68 -20.51 -9.85
CA VAL A 250 -15.70 -19.93 -10.76
C VAL A 250 -16.40 -18.96 -11.69
N ARG A 251 -15.99 -17.70 -11.66
CA ARG A 251 -16.52 -16.71 -12.59
C ARG A 251 -15.92 -16.81 -13.99
N SER A 252 -14.63 -17.09 -14.07
CA SER A 252 -13.88 -17.13 -15.32
C SER A 252 -12.80 -18.20 -15.25
N PHE A 253 -12.78 -19.05 -16.28
CA PHE A 253 -11.75 -20.05 -16.51
C PHE A 253 -10.59 -19.52 -17.38
N ALA A 254 -10.59 -18.24 -17.74
CA ALA A 254 -9.48 -17.60 -18.47
C ALA A 254 -8.34 -17.22 -17.51
N LEU A 255 -7.11 -17.59 -17.86
CA LEU A 255 -5.89 -17.19 -17.13
C LEU A 255 -5.15 -16.05 -17.85
N ALA A 256 -5.05 -16.12 -19.17
CA ALA A 256 -4.45 -15.09 -20.01
C ALA A 256 -5.24 -14.93 -21.31
N THR A 257 -5.49 -13.68 -21.71
CA THR A 257 -6.32 -13.33 -22.88
C THR A 257 -5.54 -12.74 -24.04
N LYS A 258 -4.24 -12.42 -23.85
CA LYS A 258 -3.39 -11.83 -24.88
C LYS A 258 -3.15 -12.83 -26.02
N LYS A 259 -3.43 -12.42 -27.26
CA LYS A 259 -3.22 -13.21 -28.49
C LYS A 259 -1.78 -13.76 -28.55
N GLY A 260 -1.63 -15.05 -28.86
CA GLY A 260 -0.33 -15.74 -28.89
C GLY A 260 0.25 -16.08 -27.51
N LYS A 261 -0.45 -15.75 -26.42
CA LYS A 261 -0.08 -16.08 -25.03
C LYS A 261 -1.32 -16.44 -24.20
N LYS A 262 -2.34 -17.01 -24.84
CA LYS A 262 -3.58 -17.39 -24.17
C LYS A 262 -3.36 -18.62 -23.30
N ALA A 263 -4.03 -18.62 -22.15
CA ALA A 263 -4.05 -19.74 -21.23
C ALA A 263 -5.44 -19.81 -20.59
N ARG A 264 -5.96 -21.03 -20.44
CA ARG A 264 -7.28 -21.31 -19.86
C ARG A 264 -7.22 -22.53 -18.97
N ILE A 265 -8.22 -22.67 -18.11
CA ILE A 265 -8.44 -23.85 -17.28
C ILE A 265 -9.52 -24.70 -17.96
N ALA A 266 -9.17 -25.93 -18.31
CA ALA A 266 -10.10 -26.97 -18.71
C ALA A 266 -10.56 -27.75 -17.47
N THR A 267 -11.79 -28.24 -17.51
CA THR A 267 -12.36 -29.06 -16.44
C THR A 267 -12.65 -30.46 -16.95
N SER A 268 -12.32 -31.47 -16.16
CA SER A 268 -12.78 -32.86 -16.36
C SER A 268 -13.55 -33.32 -15.13
N ILE A 269 -14.56 -34.17 -15.32
CA ILE A 269 -15.39 -34.67 -14.22
C ILE A 269 -15.18 -36.17 -14.12
N ASP A 270 -14.58 -36.60 -13.01
CA ASP A 270 -14.47 -38.02 -12.67
C ASP A 270 -15.81 -38.49 -12.08
N ARG A 271 -16.56 -39.22 -12.92
CA ARG A 271 -17.85 -39.82 -12.56
C ARG A 271 -17.72 -41.25 -12.02
N THR A 272 -16.51 -41.78 -11.91
CA THR A 272 -16.29 -43.10 -11.29
C THR A 272 -16.39 -43.04 -9.77
N LYS A 273 -16.29 -41.83 -9.20
CA LYS A 273 -16.43 -41.54 -7.77
C LYS A 273 -17.82 -40.97 -7.46
N GLN A 274 -18.33 -41.30 -6.28
CA GLN A 274 -19.58 -40.75 -5.74
C GLN A 274 -19.30 -40.07 -4.39
N PRO A 275 -19.45 -38.75 -4.27
CA PRO A 275 -19.90 -37.81 -5.31
C PRO A 275 -18.84 -37.58 -6.42
N PRO A 276 -19.25 -37.12 -7.62
CA PRO A 276 -18.31 -36.84 -8.73
C PRO A 276 -17.27 -35.78 -8.37
N ILE A 277 -16.04 -35.97 -8.84
CA ILE A 277 -14.92 -35.06 -8.56
C ILE A 277 -14.61 -34.21 -9.80
N VAL A 278 -14.56 -32.89 -9.63
CA VAL A 278 -14.14 -31.94 -10.68
C VAL A 278 -12.62 -31.76 -10.64
N ASN A 279 -11.93 -32.04 -11.73
CA ASN A 279 -10.49 -31.82 -11.88
C ASN A 279 -10.23 -30.63 -12.81
N PHE A 280 -9.10 -29.96 -12.60
CA PHE A 280 -8.67 -28.81 -13.40
C PHE A 280 -7.35 -29.11 -14.10
N GLU A 281 -7.26 -28.67 -15.35
CA GLU A 281 -6.04 -28.75 -16.15
C GLU A 281 -5.80 -27.41 -16.84
N VAL A 282 -4.57 -26.90 -16.80
CA VAL A 282 -4.22 -25.70 -17.55
C VAL A 282 -3.88 -26.07 -19.00
N LYS A 283 -4.54 -25.40 -19.94
CA LYS A 283 -4.25 -25.49 -21.38
C LYS A 283 -3.70 -24.16 -21.88
N ILE A 284 -2.59 -24.23 -22.60
CA ILE A 284 -1.97 -23.10 -23.30
C ILE A 284 -2.32 -23.23 -24.78
N ASP A 285 -3.46 -22.67 -25.15
CA ASP A 285 -4.00 -22.73 -26.51
C ASP A 285 -4.86 -21.50 -26.81
N GLU A 286 -5.32 -21.40 -28.07
CA GLU A 286 -6.24 -20.34 -28.52
C GLU A 286 -7.73 -20.70 -28.29
N GLY A 287 -8.01 -21.77 -27.55
CA GLY A 287 -9.36 -22.25 -27.26
C GLY A 287 -10.18 -21.26 -26.44
N LYS A 288 -11.50 -21.28 -26.65
CA LYS A 288 -12.42 -20.43 -25.88
C LYS A 288 -12.52 -20.97 -24.44
N PRO A 289 -12.33 -20.14 -23.41
CA PRO A 289 -12.57 -20.54 -22.02
C PRO A 289 -14.02 -20.99 -21.83
N GLN A 290 -14.23 -22.00 -20.98
CA GLN A 290 -15.56 -22.40 -20.57
C GLN A 290 -16.29 -21.25 -19.84
N GLU A 291 -17.62 -21.24 -19.91
CA GLU A 291 -18.44 -20.36 -19.10
C GLU A 291 -18.24 -20.60 -17.60
N GLY A 292 -18.29 -19.52 -16.82
CA GLY A 292 -18.21 -19.57 -15.38
C GLY A 292 -19.39 -20.30 -14.75
N THR A 293 -19.15 -20.95 -13.62
CA THR A 293 -20.16 -21.65 -12.81
C THR A 293 -20.90 -20.72 -11.84
N ILE A 294 -20.51 -19.45 -11.70
CA ILE A 294 -21.22 -18.46 -10.86
C ILE A 294 -21.28 -17.07 -11.50
N ASN A 295 -22.42 -16.41 -11.34
CA ASN A 295 -22.65 -15.02 -11.75
C ASN A 295 -23.49 -14.27 -10.70
N ARG A 296 -24.02 -13.08 -11.06
CA ARG A 296 -24.81 -12.24 -10.14
C ARG A 296 -26.18 -12.84 -9.76
N LYS A 297 -26.70 -13.80 -10.53
CA LYS A 297 -28.00 -14.44 -10.32
C LYS A 297 -27.90 -15.72 -9.49
N GLY A 298 -26.77 -16.44 -9.56
CA GLY A 298 -26.58 -17.71 -8.88
C GLY A 298 -25.41 -18.50 -9.45
N ALA A 299 -25.28 -19.75 -9.00
CA ALA A 299 -24.33 -20.71 -9.52
C ALA A 299 -25.03 -21.84 -10.28
N THR A 300 -24.27 -22.57 -11.09
CA THR A 300 -24.72 -23.80 -11.77
C THR A 300 -23.69 -24.89 -11.52
N CYS A 301 -24.14 -26.04 -11.03
CA CYS A 301 -23.25 -27.18 -10.79
C CYS A 301 -22.70 -27.70 -12.12
N ILE A 302 -21.37 -27.69 -12.28
CA ILE A 302 -20.71 -28.20 -13.49
C ILE A 302 -20.91 -29.72 -13.68
N CYS A 303 -21.15 -30.47 -12.60
CA CYS A 303 -21.31 -31.92 -12.66
C CYS A 303 -22.68 -32.37 -13.19
N CYS A 304 -23.76 -31.71 -12.76
CA CYS A 304 -25.13 -32.13 -13.03
C CYS A 304 -26.04 -31.05 -13.63
N GLY A 305 -25.56 -29.83 -13.81
CA GLY A 305 -26.34 -28.71 -14.36
C GLY A 305 -27.35 -28.08 -13.41
N THR A 306 -27.48 -28.56 -12.16
CA THR A 306 -28.43 -28.00 -11.19
C THR A 306 -28.13 -26.51 -10.93
N PRO A 307 -29.12 -25.60 -11.13
CA PRO A 307 -29.00 -24.21 -10.76
C PRO A 307 -29.10 -24.05 -9.23
N VAL A 308 -28.25 -23.21 -8.66
CA VAL A 308 -28.09 -23.02 -7.22
C VAL A 308 -28.19 -21.53 -6.88
N PRO A 309 -29.19 -21.11 -6.09
CA PRO A 309 -29.39 -19.71 -5.77
C PRO A 309 -28.31 -19.19 -4.81
N LEU A 310 -28.05 -17.88 -4.85
CA LEU A 310 -27.09 -17.24 -3.94
C LEU A 310 -27.47 -17.40 -2.45
N SER A 311 -28.76 -17.53 -2.13
CA SER A 311 -29.23 -17.78 -0.77
C SER A 311 -28.69 -19.08 -0.18
N TYR A 312 -28.67 -20.15 -0.98
CA TYR A 312 -28.08 -21.43 -0.58
C TYR A 312 -26.57 -21.28 -0.32
N ILE A 313 -25.83 -20.65 -1.24
CA ILE A 313 -24.39 -20.42 -1.09
C ILE A 313 -24.07 -19.61 0.17
N ARG A 314 -24.89 -18.60 0.47
CA ARG A 314 -24.79 -17.80 1.71
C ARG A 314 -25.04 -18.65 2.94
N SER A 315 -26.07 -19.50 2.93
CA SER A 315 -26.35 -20.41 4.04
C SER A 315 -25.22 -21.43 4.29
N GLU A 316 -24.61 -21.95 3.23
CA GLU A 316 -23.42 -22.82 3.34
C GLU A 316 -22.23 -22.05 3.91
N GLY A 317 -22.03 -20.80 3.49
CA GLY A 317 -20.98 -19.93 4.03
C GLY A 317 -21.19 -19.61 5.51
N MET A 318 -22.40 -19.20 5.90
CA MET A 318 -22.75 -18.96 7.31
C MET A 318 -22.55 -20.18 8.19
N ALA A 319 -22.72 -21.38 7.63
CA ALA A 319 -22.49 -22.63 8.33
C ALA A 319 -21.05 -23.16 8.23
N GLY A 320 -20.12 -22.39 7.67
CA GLY A 320 -18.70 -22.77 7.57
C GLY A 320 -18.42 -23.90 6.56
N ARG A 321 -19.33 -24.16 5.62
CA ARG A 321 -19.24 -25.27 4.64
C ARG A 321 -18.71 -24.85 3.26
N ILE A 322 -18.07 -23.68 3.17
CA ILE A 322 -17.36 -23.25 1.97
C ILE A 322 -15.91 -23.72 2.05
N SER A 323 -15.50 -24.56 1.10
CA SER A 323 -14.13 -25.04 0.97
C SER A 323 -13.40 -24.31 -0.16
N ALA A 324 -12.18 -24.74 -0.48
CA ALA A 324 -11.41 -24.24 -1.60
C ALA A 324 -10.77 -25.39 -2.37
N LYS A 325 -10.62 -25.24 -3.69
CA LYS A 325 -9.94 -26.19 -4.57
C LYS A 325 -8.95 -25.49 -5.50
N LEU A 326 -7.74 -26.04 -5.64
CA LEU A 326 -6.70 -25.45 -6.49
C LEU A 326 -7.02 -25.66 -7.97
N MET A 327 -6.99 -24.58 -8.76
CA MET A 327 -7.31 -24.62 -10.19
C MET A 327 -6.08 -24.47 -11.09
N ALA A 328 -5.10 -23.68 -10.66
CA ALA A 328 -3.90 -23.42 -11.43
C ALA A 328 -2.77 -22.86 -10.56
N ILE A 329 -1.54 -23.09 -10.99
CA ILE A 329 -0.32 -22.55 -10.42
C ILE A 329 0.26 -21.55 -11.43
N ILE A 330 0.62 -20.35 -10.96
CA ILE A 330 1.28 -19.32 -11.76
C ILE A 330 2.72 -19.22 -11.30
N ALA A 331 3.66 -19.59 -12.16
CA ALA A 331 5.08 -19.63 -11.85
C ALA A 331 5.87 -18.53 -12.57
N GLU A 332 7.04 -18.23 -12.03
CA GLU A 332 8.01 -17.32 -12.62
C GLU A 332 8.64 -17.95 -13.85
N GLY A 333 8.70 -17.19 -14.95
CA GLY A 333 9.38 -17.58 -16.17
C GLY A 333 10.19 -16.42 -16.71
N HIS A 334 11.10 -16.72 -17.65
CA HIS A 334 11.97 -15.71 -18.23
C HIS A 334 11.15 -14.63 -18.97
N ARG A 335 11.03 -13.44 -18.36
CA ARG A 335 10.25 -12.29 -18.86
C ARG A 335 8.76 -12.58 -19.11
N ARG A 336 8.20 -13.64 -18.53
CA ARG A 336 6.78 -14.00 -18.65
C ARG A 336 6.29 -14.83 -17.47
N LYS A 337 4.98 -14.84 -17.25
CA LYS A 337 4.33 -15.76 -16.32
C LYS A 337 4.13 -17.11 -17.02
N LEU A 338 4.37 -18.20 -16.29
CA LEU A 338 4.04 -19.56 -16.70
C LEU A 338 2.75 -19.99 -15.99
N TYR A 339 1.90 -20.74 -16.67
CA TYR A 339 0.64 -21.25 -16.14
C TYR A 339 0.69 -22.77 -16.15
N LEU A 340 0.50 -23.39 -14.99
CA LEU A 340 0.67 -24.82 -14.76
C LEU A 340 -0.57 -25.40 -14.09
N SER A 341 -0.86 -26.67 -14.39
CA SER A 341 -1.94 -27.43 -13.75
C SER A 341 -1.71 -27.56 -12.23
N PRO A 342 -2.78 -27.70 -11.44
CA PRO A 342 -2.67 -27.93 -10.00
C PRO A 342 -1.98 -29.27 -9.72
N THR A 343 -1.32 -29.37 -8.56
CA THR A 343 -0.76 -30.62 -8.04
C THR A 343 -1.19 -30.81 -6.59
N ASP A 344 -1.34 -32.08 -6.18
CA ASP A 344 -1.80 -32.44 -4.83
C ASP A 344 -0.86 -31.91 -3.73
N GLU A 345 0.45 -31.86 -4.00
CA GLU A 345 1.46 -31.30 -3.08
C GLU A 345 1.15 -29.85 -2.69
N HIS A 346 0.90 -28.99 -3.67
CA HIS A 346 0.60 -27.58 -3.41
C HIS A 346 -0.76 -27.37 -2.74
N GLU A 347 -1.69 -28.30 -2.95
CA GLU A 347 -3.00 -28.31 -2.29
C GLU A 347 -2.88 -28.73 -0.82
N SER A 348 -2.14 -29.81 -0.53
CA SER A 348 -1.86 -30.29 0.83
C SER A 348 -1.13 -29.23 1.68
N ILE A 349 -0.11 -28.58 1.11
CA ILE A 349 0.63 -27.51 1.82
C ILE A 349 -0.30 -26.33 2.16
N ALA A 350 -1.37 -26.09 1.39
CA ALA A 350 -2.33 -25.04 1.71
C ALA A 350 -3.32 -25.45 2.81
N SER A 351 -3.72 -26.73 2.85
CA SER A 351 -4.68 -27.24 3.84
C SER A 351 -4.09 -27.46 5.21
N ASP A 352 -2.80 -27.79 5.30
CA ASP A 352 -2.16 -28.20 6.55
C ASP A 352 -1.62 -27.02 7.40
N ILE A 353 -1.86 -25.79 6.96
CA ILE A 353 -1.37 -24.59 7.64
C ILE A 353 -2.12 -24.39 8.94
N LYS A 354 -1.42 -24.58 10.06
CA LYS A 354 -1.90 -24.23 11.39
C LYS A 354 -1.67 -22.75 11.62
N ILE A 355 -2.75 -22.03 11.85
CA ILE A 355 -2.71 -20.63 12.24
C ILE A 355 -2.62 -20.59 13.77
N GLY A 356 -1.68 -19.80 14.30
CA GLY A 356 -1.64 -19.48 15.73
C GLY A 356 -2.74 -18.50 16.12
N ASP A 357 -2.59 -17.84 17.27
CA ASP A 357 -3.51 -16.79 17.68
C ASP A 357 -3.48 -15.62 16.68
N THR A 358 -4.67 -15.18 16.27
CA THR A 358 -4.84 -14.05 15.34
C THR A 358 -5.69 -12.96 15.97
N LEU A 359 -5.58 -11.75 15.44
CA LEU A 359 -6.45 -10.63 15.79
C LEU A 359 -7.88 -10.91 15.31
N GLY A 360 -8.69 -11.45 16.21
CA GLY A 360 -10.09 -11.83 15.96
C GLY A 360 -11.10 -10.69 16.12
N THR A 361 -10.79 -9.48 15.62
CA THR A 361 -11.73 -8.35 15.71
C THR A 361 -12.91 -8.54 14.75
N ASN A 362 -14.11 -8.24 15.23
CA ASN A 362 -15.33 -8.34 14.41
C ASN A 362 -15.32 -7.29 13.29
N LEU A 363 -15.82 -7.69 12.12
CA LEU A 363 -16.17 -6.76 11.07
C LEU A 363 -17.38 -5.91 11.50
N PRO A 364 -17.52 -4.68 10.99
CA PRO A 364 -18.72 -3.90 11.21
C PRO A 364 -19.97 -4.66 10.74
N GLU A 365 -21.08 -4.54 11.48
CA GLU A 365 -22.35 -5.16 11.08
C GLU A 365 -22.82 -4.70 9.69
N LYS A 366 -22.54 -3.43 9.36
CA LYS A 366 -22.85 -2.81 8.06
C LYS A 366 -21.59 -2.16 7.49
N ALA A 367 -20.77 -2.96 6.83
CA ALA A 367 -19.63 -2.43 6.08
C ALA A 367 -20.11 -1.70 4.80
N LEU A 368 -19.65 -0.46 4.62
CA LEU A 368 -19.84 0.32 3.40
C LEU A 368 -18.83 -0.16 2.36
N GLY A 369 -19.28 -0.80 1.28
CA GLY A 369 -18.43 -1.17 0.14
C GLY A 369 -18.03 -2.65 0.04
N PHE A 370 -18.18 -3.45 1.09
CA PHE A 370 -18.04 -4.91 1.02
C PHE A 370 -19.02 -5.61 1.98
N ARG A 371 -19.61 -6.73 1.54
CA ARG A 371 -20.56 -7.52 2.35
C ARG A 371 -20.21 -8.99 2.30
N THR A 372 -19.39 -9.40 3.26
CA THR A 372 -18.82 -10.74 3.38
C THR A 372 -19.47 -11.55 4.50
N GLN A 373 -20.09 -10.86 5.46
CA GLN A 373 -20.84 -11.41 6.58
C GLN A 373 -21.93 -12.41 6.15
N PRO A 374 -22.69 -12.18 5.06
CA PRO A 374 -23.65 -13.17 4.57
C PRO A 374 -23.04 -14.50 4.10
N TYR A 375 -21.71 -14.58 3.99
CA TYR A 375 -20.97 -15.78 3.64
C TYR A 375 -20.22 -16.36 4.85
N GLY A 376 -20.55 -15.94 6.07
CA GLY A 376 -19.94 -16.43 7.32
C GLY A 376 -18.61 -15.78 7.69
N LEU A 377 -18.15 -14.78 6.92
CA LEU A 377 -16.91 -14.06 7.19
C LEU A 377 -17.23 -12.83 8.04
N VAL A 378 -17.06 -12.96 9.35
CA VAL A 378 -17.53 -11.99 10.37
C VAL A 378 -16.40 -11.34 11.15
N LYS A 379 -15.17 -11.85 11.03
CA LYS A 379 -13.95 -11.27 11.62
C LYS A 379 -12.99 -10.79 10.53
N HIS A 380 -12.10 -9.87 10.89
CA HIS A 380 -11.06 -9.39 9.96
C HIS A 380 -10.11 -10.52 9.52
N SER A 381 -9.83 -11.47 10.42
CA SER A 381 -9.05 -12.69 10.11
C SER A 381 -9.65 -13.50 8.96
N ASP A 382 -10.99 -13.53 8.85
CA ASP A 382 -11.70 -14.33 7.86
C ASP A 382 -11.51 -13.81 6.42
N LEU A 383 -10.98 -12.59 6.26
CA LEU A 383 -10.67 -11.97 4.98
C LEU A 383 -9.35 -12.45 4.37
N PHE A 384 -8.61 -13.29 5.08
CA PHE A 384 -7.30 -13.80 4.69
C PHE A 384 -7.29 -15.33 4.67
N THR A 385 -6.46 -15.93 3.82
CA THR A 385 -6.19 -17.37 3.86
C THR A 385 -5.28 -17.72 5.04
N PRO A 386 -5.26 -18.98 5.50
CA PRO A 386 -4.33 -19.42 6.55
C PRO A 386 -2.87 -19.07 6.26
N ARG A 387 -2.44 -19.24 5.00
CA ARG A 387 -1.09 -18.86 4.56
C ARG A 387 -0.83 -17.36 4.69
N GLN A 388 -1.79 -16.52 4.33
CA GLN A 388 -1.66 -15.07 4.42
C GLN A 388 -1.60 -14.61 5.88
N LEU A 389 -2.45 -15.17 6.74
CA LEU A 389 -2.44 -14.86 8.17
C LEU A 389 -1.10 -15.20 8.80
N LEU A 390 -0.62 -16.43 8.60
CA LEU A 390 0.67 -16.86 9.13
C LEU A 390 1.82 -15.98 8.62
N THR A 391 1.81 -15.62 7.34
CA THR A 391 2.81 -14.71 6.78
C THR A 391 2.76 -13.33 7.43
N LEU A 392 1.58 -12.74 7.59
CA LEU A 392 1.42 -11.42 8.20
C LEU A 392 1.77 -11.41 9.68
N THR A 393 1.41 -12.45 10.43
CA THR A 393 1.77 -12.57 11.86
C THR A 393 3.28 -12.76 12.03
N THR A 394 3.92 -13.59 11.19
CA THR A 394 5.38 -13.73 11.21
C THR A 394 6.07 -12.41 10.89
N PHE A 395 5.59 -11.64 9.92
CA PHE A 395 6.14 -10.30 9.66
C PHE A 395 5.93 -9.35 10.84
N SER A 396 4.77 -9.38 11.48
CA SER A 396 4.48 -8.58 12.68
C SER A 396 5.44 -8.91 13.83
N GLU A 397 5.72 -10.19 14.08
CA GLU A 397 6.71 -10.64 15.07
C GLU A 397 8.12 -10.17 14.69
N LEU A 398 8.48 -10.28 13.41
CA LEU A 398 9.79 -9.86 12.92
C LEU A 398 10.04 -8.35 13.05
N VAL A 399 9.01 -7.50 13.09
CA VAL A 399 9.19 -6.07 13.42
C VAL A 399 9.69 -5.90 14.85
N MET A 400 9.14 -6.67 15.80
CA MET A 400 9.54 -6.60 17.20
C MET A 400 10.97 -7.12 17.38
N GLU A 401 11.36 -8.17 16.66
CA GLU A 401 12.74 -8.65 16.66
C GLU A 401 13.70 -7.67 15.97
N ALA A 402 13.29 -7.08 14.84
CA ALA A 402 14.07 -6.05 14.16
C ALA A 402 14.30 -4.85 15.08
N HIS A 403 13.28 -4.40 15.82
CA HIS A 403 13.41 -3.35 16.83
C HIS A 403 14.52 -3.64 17.84
N ALA A 404 14.54 -4.84 18.43
CA ALA A 404 15.60 -5.26 19.35
C ALA A 404 17.00 -5.24 18.70
N HIS A 405 17.11 -5.65 17.43
CA HIS A 405 18.36 -5.56 16.68
C HIS A 405 18.80 -4.11 16.45
N ILE A 406 17.88 -3.26 15.98
CA ILE A 406 18.13 -1.82 15.74
C ILE A 406 18.59 -1.15 17.04
N LEU A 407 17.90 -1.41 18.16
CA LEU A 407 18.25 -0.85 19.46
C LEU A 407 19.66 -1.23 19.90
N LYS A 408 20.04 -2.50 19.73
CA LYS A 408 21.38 -2.99 20.05
C LYS A 408 22.45 -2.30 19.21
N ASP A 409 22.21 -2.19 17.91
CA ASP A 409 23.14 -1.56 16.97
C ASP A 409 23.24 -0.06 17.25
N ALA A 410 22.11 0.62 17.46
CA ALA A 410 22.04 2.04 17.81
C ALA A 410 22.80 2.35 19.10
N ARG A 411 22.67 1.52 20.15
CA ARG A 411 23.42 1.68 21.41
C ARG A 411 24.93 1.53 21.24
N THR A 412 25.35 0.73 20.27
CA THR A 412 26.77 0.48 20.00
C THR A 412 27.37 1.61 19.15
N MET A 413 26.63 2.04 18.14
CA MET A 413 27.13 2.92 17.08
C MET A 413 26.89 4.39 17.34
N TRP A 414 25.81 4.75 18.03
CA TRP A 414 25.42 6.14 18.23
C TRP A 414 26.12 6.74 19.44
N LYS A 415 26.95 7.76 19.19
CA LYS A 415 27.71 8.48 20.22
C LYS A 415 27.20 9.91 20.47
N ARG A 416 25.90 10.16 20.26
CA ARG A 416 25.30 11.50 20.41
C ARG A 416 24.97 11.78 21.88
N PRO A 417 25.07 13.05 22.32
CA PRO A 417 24.45 13.49 23.56
C PRO A 417 22.93 13.35 23.45
N THR A 418 22.35 12.36 24.11
CA THR A 418 20.90 12.18 24.22
C THR A 418 20.43 12.90 25.48
N LYS A 419 19.24 13.53 25.43
CA LYS A 419 18.67 14.12 26.64
C LYS A 419 18.32 13.01 27.64
N GLU A 420 17.66 11.95 27.15
CA GLU A 420 17.34 10.69 27.86
C GLU A 420 17.11 9.56 26.82
N ASP A 421 17.44 8.28 27.13
CA ASP A 421 17.16 7.10 26.27
C ASP A 421 15.68 6.66 26.39
N LEU A 422 14.77 7.62 26.20
CA LEU A 422 13.32 7.40 26.23
C LEU A 422 12.81 6.84 24.90
N PRO A 423 11.65 6.14 24.91
CA PRO A 423 10.95 5.74 23.70
C PRO A 423 10.36 6.96 22.97
N LEU A 424 10.06 6.78 21.68
CA LEU A 424 9.63 7.85 20.78
C LEU A 424 8.31 8.51 21.24
N TYR A 425 7.38 7.74 21.79
CA TYR A 425 6.09 8.27 22.26
C TYR A 425 6.21 9.17 23.51
N GLN A 426 7.36 9.13 24.21
CA GLN A 426 7.68 10.02 25.33
C GLN A 426 8.56 11.20 24.90
N GLY A 427 8.79 11.39 23.59
CA GLY A 427 9.65 12.46 23.07
C GLY A 427 11.14 12.17 23.16
N GLY A 428 11.54 10.89 23.26
CA GLY A 428 12.94 10.49 23.21
C GLY A 428 13.57 10.77 21.84
N ASN A 429 14.90 10.94 21.83
CA ASN A 429 15.69 11.12 20.61
C ASN A 429 16.99 10.29 20.57
N GLY A 430 17.08 9.30 21.47
CA GLY A 430 18.19 8.36 21.57
C GLY A 430 17.95 7.04 20.86
N PRO A 431 18.78 6.02 21.15
CA PRO A 431 18.69 4.68 20.57
C PRO A 431 17.28 4.05 20.64
N ASN A 432 16.57 4.19 21.77
CA ASN A 432 15.18 3.69 21.90
C ASN A 432 14.24 4.36 20.89
N ALA A 433 14.22 5.70 20.84
CA ALA A 433 13.35 6.43 19.93
C ALA A 433 13.66 6.15 18.45
N TYR A 434 14.92 5.90 18.12
CA TYR A 434 15.30 5.53 16.76
C TYR A 434 14.89 4.12 16.38
N ALA A 435 15.04 3.16 17.30
CA ALA A 435 14.53 1.80 17.10
C ALA A 435 13.02 1.81 16.88
N ASP A 436 12.28 2.59 17.68
CA ASP A 436 10.85 2.82 17.50
C ASP A 436 10.54 3.42 16.13
N ALA A 437 11.33 4.41 15.70
CA ALA A 437 11.14 5.09 14.42
C ALA A 437 11.36 4.15 13.22
N ILE A 438 12.47 3.41 13.18
CA ILE A 438 12.72 2.44 12.10
C ILE A 438 11.64 1.34 12.12
N ALA A 439 11.29 0.82 13.31
CA ALA A 439 10.23 -0.18 13.46
C ALA A 439 8.87 0.31 12.95
N LEU A 440 8.51 1.58 13.16
CA LEU A 440 7.30 2.18 12.61
C LEU A 440 7.28 2.16 11.07
N PHE A 441 8.41 2.48 10.43
CA PHE A 441 8.51 2.44 8.96
C PHE A 441 8.45 1.01 8.41
N LEU A 442 9.04 0.04 9.11
CA LEU A 442 8.90 -1.39 8.78
C LEU A 442 7.45 -1.86 8.95
N ALA A 443 6.77 -1.41 10.00
CA ALA A 443 5.35 -1.68 10.23
C ALA A 443 4.45 -1.07 9.14
N PHE A 444 4.76 0.14 8.65
CA PHE A 444 4.06 0.70 7.48
C PHE A 444 4.22 -0.13 6.22
N ALA A 445 5.41 -0.69 5.98
CA ALA A 445 5.60 -1.61 4.86
C ALA A 445 4.71 -2.85 4.99
N ILE A 446 4.59 -3.42 6.19
CA ILE A 446 3.70 -4.58 6.45
C ILE A 446 2.23 -4.19 6.35
N SER A 447 1.83 -3.04 6.89
CA SER A 447 0.45 -2.53 6.78
C SER A 447 0.02 -2.43 5.31
N ARG A 448 0.91 -1.89 4.45
CA ARG A 448 0.70 -1.88 3.01
C ARG A 448 0.62 -3.28 2.43
N LEU A 449 1.50 -4.21 2.84
CA LEU A 449 1.43 -5.61 2.40
C LEU A 449 0.11 -6.27 2.80
N ALA A 450 -0.43 -6.00 3.99
CA ALA A 450 -1.71 -6.53 4.44
C ALA A 450 -2.86 -6.06 3.55
N ASP A 451 -2.89 -4.77 3.19
CA ASP A 451 -3.84 -4.23 2.22
C ASP A 451 -3.68 -4.86 0.82
N TYR A 452 -2.44 -5.03 0.35
CA TYR A 452 -2.16 -5.67 -0.93
C TYR A 452 -2.53 -7.16 -0.98
N ASN A 453 -2.53 -7.86 0.15
CA ASN A 453 -2.68 -9.31 0.23
C ASN A 453 -3.99 -9.76 0.86
N CYS A 454 -5.00 -8.90 1.02
CA CYS A 454 -6.33 -9.37 1.45
C CYS A 454 -6.98 -10.25 0.36
N ALA A 455 -7.62 -11.35 0.75
CA ALA A 455 -8.15 -12.34 -0.20
C ALA A 455 -9.42 -11.87 -0.94
N LEU A 456 -10.07 -10.81 -0.45
CA LEU A 456 -11.36 -10.32 -0.94
C LEU A 456 -11.29 -8.93 -1.56
N SER A 457 -10.35 -8.09 -1.13
CA SER A 457 -10.12 -6.78 -1.75
C SER A 457 -8.65 -6.38 -1.69
N MET A 458 -8.12 -5.83 -2.79
CA MET A 458 -6.87 -5.08 -2.79
C MET A 458 -7.26 -3.62 -3.00
N TRP A 459 -6.94 -2.75 -2.04
CA TRP A 459 -7.18 -1.32 -2.21
C TRP A 459 -5.95 -0.64 -2.81
N LYS A 460 -5.77 -0.80 -4.13
CA LYS A 460 -4.64 -0.22 -4.89
C LYS A 460 -5.06 0.99 -5.72
N PRO A 461 -5.27 2.18 -5.17
CA PRO A 461 -5.74 3.36 -5.91
C PRO A 461 -4.70 3.98 -6.86
N SER A 462 -3.43 3.55 -6.82
CA SER A 462 -2.49 3.83 -7.92
C SER A 462 -2.99 3.23 -9.24
N CYS A 463 -3.91 2.26 -9.19
CA CYS A 463 -4.75 1.86 -10.30
C CYS A 463 -6.19 2.21 -9.89
N PRO A 464 -7.01 2.93 -10.67
CA PRO A 464 -8.36 3.30 -10.25
C PRO A 464 -9.34 2.10 -10.29
N LEU A 465 -8.99 1.03 -9.59
CA LEU A 465 -9.76 -0.20 -9.43
C LEU A 465 -9.57 -0.66 -7.98
N ALA A 466 -10.63 -0.51 -7.17
CA ALA A 466 -10.82 -1.43 -6.06
C ALA A 466 -10.97 -2.82 -6.68
N HIS A 467 -9.91 -3.64 -6.62
CA HIS A 467 -10.00 -5.00 -7.10
C HIS A 467 -10.77 -5.81 -6.05
N ASN A 468 -12.09 -5.84 -6.18
CA ASN A 468 -12.89 -6.89 -5.56
C ASN A 468 -12.37 -8.23 -6.13
N TYR A 469 -11.79 -9.10 -5.31
CA TYR A 469 -11.21 -10.38 -5.73
C TYR A 469 -12.23 -11.39 -6.28
N LEU A 470 -13.51 -11.03 -6.31
CA LEU A 470 -14.52 -11.73 -7.12
C LEU A 470 -14.39 -11.44 -8.63
N HIS A 471 -13.48 -10.55 -9.03
CA HIS A 471 -13.43 -10.06 -10.41
C HIS A 471 -12.18 -10.37 -11.22
N ASN A 472 -10.95 -10.39 -10.69
CA ASN A 472 -9.78 -10.81 -11.48
C ASN A 472 -8.53 -11.00 -10.60
N HIS A 473 -7.83 -12.11 -10.86
CA HIS A 473 -6.48 -12.47 -10.38
C HIS A 473 -6.27 -12.87 -8.92
N GLY A 474 -5.42 -13.88 -8.73
CA GLY A 474 -5.00 -14.38 -7.42
C GLY A 474 -3.99 -13.47 -6.73
N VAL A 475 -3.71 -13.80 -5.47
CA VAL A 475 -2.71 -13.18 -4.60
C VAL A 475 -1.37 -13.13 -5.32
N PHE A 476 -0.84 -11.93 -5.58
CA PHE A 476 0.49 -11.74 -6.16
C PHE A 476 1.43 -11.21 -5.08
N PHE A 477 2.43 -12.01 -4.72
CA PHE A 477 3.67 -11.47 -4.17
C PHE A 477 4.60 -11.19 -5.36
N HIS A 478 4.97 -9.93 -5.58
CA HIS A 478 6.17 -9.62 -6.35
C HIS A 478 7.32 -9.56 -5.34
N ASN A 479 8.25 -10.50 -5.47
CA ASN A 479 9.56 -10.42 -4.81
C ASN A 479 10.33 -9.20 -5.32
#